data_AF-A0A392Q8E0-F1
#
_entry.id   AF-A0A392Q8E0-F1
#
_cell.length_a   1.000
_cell.length_b   1.000
_cell.length_c   1.000
_cell.angle_alpha   90.00
_cell.angle_beta   90.00
_cell.angle_gamma   90.00
#
_symmetry.space_group_name_H-M   'P 1'
#
loop_
_entity.id
_entity.type
_entity.pdbx_description
1 polymer ?
#
loop_
_entity_poly.entity_id
_entity_poly.type
_entity_poly.pdbx_seq_one_letter_code
_entity_poly.pdbx_strand_id
1 'polypeptide(L)'
;MRLLYDTMNKTADKAANSSVGAKKYATNEASISGFQTLYTLAQCTDDLSQQDCRTCLSDAIGYLPQGKQGGRLLFPSCNVRYEVYPFYRNLAPSPSPSPSPSAIPGLVPPTTTRNLGGNII
;
A
#
# COMPACT_ATOMS: atom_id res chain seq x y z
N MET A 1 22.07 -10.10 4.32
CA MET A 1 21.97 -9.89 2.85
C MET A 1 22.12 -8.41 2.53
N ARG A 2 23.36 -7.93 2.29
CA ARG A 2 23.67 -6.49 2.18
C ARG A 2 22.94 -5.80 1.01
N LEU A 3 22.88 -6.46 -0.15
CA LEU A 3 22.20 -5.94 -1.34
C LEU A 3 20.73 -5.59 -1.09
N LEU A 4 19.98 -6.48 -0.43
CA LEU A 4 18.57 -6.23 -0.11
C LEU A 4 18.43 -4.98 0.76
N TYR A 5 19.21 -4.90 1.84
CA TYR A 5 19.16 -3.80 2.78
C TYR A 5 19.51 -2.46 2.12
N ASP A 6 20.58 -2.42 1.32
CA ASP A 6 21.03 -1.21 0.62
C ASP A 6 20.00 -0.75 -0.42
N THR A 7 19.47 -1.68 -1.23
CA THR A 7 18.45 -1.35 -2.23
C THR A 7 17.14 -0.92 -1.59
N MET A 8 16.73 -1.55 -0.49
CA MET A 8 15.54 -1.14 0.25
C MET A 8 15.68 0.25 0.85
N ASN A 9 16.81 0.57 1.49
CA ASN A 9 17.04 1.90 2.04
C ASN A 9 17.03 2.98 0.95
N LYS A 10 17.70 2.74 -0.19
CA LYS A 10 17.63 3.64 -1.36
C LYS A 10 16.19 3.83 -1.87
N THR A 11 15.38 2.78 -1.79
CA THR A 11 13.96 2.85 -2.19
C THR A 11 13.15 3.67 -1.19
N ALA A 12 13.41 3.48 0.10
CA ALA A 12 12.76 4.24 1.16
C ALA A 12 13.12 5.73 1.12
N ASP A 13 14.38 6.08 0.89
CA ASP A 13 14.83 7.46 0.72
C ASP A 13 14.08 8.15 -0.43
N LYS A 14 13.96 7.46 -1.58
CA LYS A 14 13.19 7.97 -2.73
C LYS A 14 11.70 8.13 -2.42
N ALA A 15 11.09 7.17 -1.71
CA ALA A 15 9.66 7.23 -1.38
C ALA A 15 9.35 8.37 -0.39
N ALA A 16 10.26 8.62 0.55
CA ALA A 16 10.10 9.65 1.57
C ALA A 16 10.41 11.07 1.08
N ASN A 17 11.16 11.22 -0.02
CA ASN A 17 11.61 12.50 -0.57
C ASN A 17 10.52 13.28 -1.33
N SER A 18 9.37 13.45 -0.69
CA SER A 18 8.23 14.23 -1.16
C SER A 18 7.57 14.95 0.02
N SER A 19 7.00 16.13 -0.24
CA SER A 19 6.22 16.90 0.71
C SER A 19 4.95 16.16 1.19
N VAL A 20 4.36 16.63 2.29
CA VAL A 20 3.06 16.14 2.79
C VAL A 20 1.98 16.37 1.72
N GLY A 21 1.06 15.43 1.56
CA GLY A 21 -0.01 15.44 0.55
C GLY A 21 0.43 14.99 -0.85
N ALA A 22 1.73 14.80 -1.08
CA ALA A 22 2.24 14.25 -2.33
C ALA A 22 2.34 12.71 -2.25
N LYS A 23 2.29 12.06 -3.41
CA LYS A 23 2.49 10.61 -3.52
C LYS A 23 3.88 10.22 -3.00
N LYS A 24 3.91 9.38 -1.96
CA LYS A 24 5.13 8.83 -1.33
C LYS A 24 5.31 7.37 -1.72
N TYR A 25 5.87 7.16 -2.90
CA TYR A 25 6.02 5.84 -3.50
C TYR A 25 7.31 5.78 -4.31
N ALA A 26 8.07 4.71 -4.17
CA ALA A 26 9.22 4.45 -5.01
C ALA A 26 9.43 2.95 -5.25
N THR A 27 10.13 2.67 -6.35
CA THR A 27 10.64 1.33 -6.66
C THR A 27 12.10 1.41 -7.06
N ASN A 28 12.84 0.32 -6.87
CA ASN A 28 14.17 0.14 -7.44
C ASN A 28 14.37 -1.33 -7.84
N GLU A 29 15.40 -1.53 -8.64
CA GLU A 29 15.84 -2.84 -9.08
C GLU A 29 17.35 -2.97 -8.84
N ALA A 30 17.81 -4.18 -8.52
CA ALA A 30 19.22 -4.49 -8.40
C ALA A 30 19.49 -5.92 -8.90
N SER A 31 20.58 -6.11 -9.65
CA SER A 31 20.99 -7.46 -10.06
C SER A 31 21.52 -8.23 -8.85
N ILE A 32 20.93 -9.40 -8.57
CA ILE A 32 21.45 -10.37 -7.59
C ILE A 32 22.50 -11.24 -8.28
N SER A 33 22.19 -11.66 -9.51
CA SER A 33 23.06 -12.44 -10.40
C SER A 33 22.67 -12.15 -11.86
N GLY A 34 23.37 -12.76 -12.82
CA GLY A 34 23.06 -12.62 -14.26
C GLY A 34 21.65 -13.07 -14.68
N PHE A 35 20.94 -13.82 -13.84
CA PHE A 35 19.61 -14.36 -14.13
C PHE A 35 18.53 -13.93 -13.14
N GLN A 36 18.89 -13.23 -12.06
CA GLN A 36 17.95 -12.87 -11.00
C GLN A 36 18.08 -11.39 -10.67
N THR A 37 16.95 -10.69 -10.72
CA THR A 37 16.81 -9.29 -10.35
C THR A 37 16.01 -9.18 -9.05
N LEU A 38 16.49 -8.37 -8.12
CA LEU A 38 15.76 -7.93 -6.95
C LEU A 38 14.87 -6.75 -7.35
N TYR A 39 13.58 -6.83 -7.03
CA TYR A 39 12.60 -5.77 -7.20
C TYR A 39 12.19 -5.27 -5.82
N THR A 40 12.24 -3.96 -5.60
CA THR A 40 11.91 -3.34 -4.30
C THR A 40 10.84 -2.27 -4.47
N LEU A 41 9.96 -2.15 -3.48
CA LEU A 41 8.93 -1.13 -3.37
C LEU A 41 8.90 -0.57 -1.95
N ALA A 42 8.77 0.75 -1.84
CA ALA A 42 8.48 1.46 -0.60
C ALA A 42 7.33 2.45 -0.81
N GLN A 43 6.42 2.54 0.15
CA GLN A 43 5.30 3.46 0.13
C GLN A 43 4.94 3.94 1.54
N CYS A 44 4.53 5.21 1.66
CA CYS A 44 3.93 5.77 2.85
C CYS A 44 2.55 6.35 2.53
N THR A 45 1.74 6.57 3.57
CA THR A 45 0.57 7.44 3.48
C THR A 45 1.02 8.90 3.27
N ASP A 46 0.21 9.69 2.57
CA ASP A 46 0.57 11.04 2.13
C ASP A 46 0.52 12.08 3.26
N ASP A 47 -0.16 11.78 4.37
CA ASP A 47 -0.25 12.61 5.58
C ASP A 47 1.07 12.72 6.36
N LEU A 48 2.01 11.79 6.13
CA LEU A 48 3.28 11.79 6.85
C LEU A 48 4.27 12.85 6.35
N SER A 49 5.05 13.42 7.27
CA SER A 49 6.24 14.20 6.92
C SER A 49 7.28 13.34 6.19
N GLN A 50 8.28 13.96 5.56
CA GLN A 50 9.42 13.21 5.01
C GLN A 50 10.11 12.35 6.08
N GLN A 51 10.31 12.91 7.27
CA GLN A 51 11.02 12.24 8.36
C GLN A 51 10.20 11.08 8.93
N ASP A 52 8.90 11.25 9.14
CA ASP A 52 8.04 10.20 9.70
C ASP A 52 7.87 9.05 8.71
N CYS A 53 7.68 9.38 7.41
CA CYS A 53 7.67 8.37 6.35
C CYS A 53 8.97 7.57 6.34
N ARG A 54 10.12 8.26 6.43
CA ARG A 54 11.42 7.59 6.40
C ARG A 54 11.65 6.69 7.62
N THR A 55 11.18 7.12 8.78
CA THR A 55 11.26 6.37 10.04
C THR A 55 10.42 5.10 9.95
N CYS A 56 9.13 5.22 9.58
CA CYS A 56 8.24 4.06 9.40
C CYS A 56 8.83 3.03 8.42
N LEU A 57 9.34 3.51 7.27
CA LEU A 57 9.95 2.63 6.28
C LEU A 57 11.22 1.94 6.81
N SER A 58 12.03 2.63 7.62
CA SER A 58 13.23 2.05 8.24
C SER A 58 12.88 0.92 9.20
N ASP A 59 11.90 1.16 10.07
CA ASP A 59 11.40 0.14 11.00
C ASP A 59 10.88 -1.06 10.21
N ALA A 60 10.09 -0.81 9.16
CA ALA A 60 9.53 -1.86 8.34
C ALA A 60 10.62 -2.69 7.62
N ILE A 61 11.69 -2.06 7.16
CA ILE A 61 12.85 -2.76 6.58
C ILE A 61 13.54 -3.65 7.63
N GLY A 62 13.62 -3.20 8.88
CA GLY A 62 14.24 -3.94 9.99
C GLY A 62 13.57 -5.29 10.28
N TYR A 63 12.26 -5.41 10.03
CA TYR A 63 11.50 -6.65 10.24
C TYR A 63 11.34 -7.51 8.97
N LEU A 64 11.95 -7.14 7.85
CA LEU A 64 11.87 -7.96 6.64
C LEU A 64 12.52 -9.35 6.86
N PRO A 65 11.91 -10.43 6.34
CA PRO A 65 12.45 -11.77 6.50
C PRO A 65 13.81 -11.90 5.80
N GLN A 66 14.76 -12.53 6.48
CA GLN A 66 16.09 -12.78 5.91
C GLN A 66 16.15 -14.13 5.20
N GLY A 67 16.95 -14.22 4.13
CA GLY A 67 17.18 -15.47 3.40
C GLY A 67 15.98 -15.99 2.60
N LYS A 68 14.94 -15.17 2.38
CA LYS A 68 13.77 -15.50 1.55
C LYS A 68 13.85 -14.81 0.19
N GLN A 69 13.22 -15.43 -0.81
CA GLN A 69 13.10 -14.87 -2.16
C GLN A 69 12.19 -13.64 -2.25
N GLY A 70 11.31 -13.47 -1.26
CA GLY A 70 10.40 -12.34 -1.18
C GLY A 70 10.00 -12.08 0.26
N GLY A 71 9.55 -10.86 0.50
CA GLY A 71 9.10 -10.43 1.81
C GLY A 71 8.35 -9.12 1.72
N ARG A 72 7.32 -9.00 2.56
CA ARG A 72 6.52 -7.79 2.68
C ARG A 72 6.30 -7.48 4.15
N LEU A 73 6.40 -6.21 4.51
CA LEU A 73 5.90 -5.72 5.77
C LEU A 73 4.92 -4.58 5.53
N LEU A 74 3.81 -4.62 6.25
CA LEU A 74 2.74 -3.63 6.15
C LEU A 74 2.45 -3.09 7.54
N PHE A 75 2.75 -1.81 7.73
CA PHE A 75 2.31 -1.03 8.87
C PHE A 75 1.14 -0.14 8.47
N PRO A 76 0.38 0.42 9.43
CA PRO A 76 -0.74 1.30 9.12
C PRO A 76 -0.35 2.46 8.18
N SER A 77 0.84 3.02 8.35
CA SER A 77 1.29 4.20 7.61
C SER A 77 2.35 3.93 6.54
N CYS A 78 2.87 2.71 6.41
CA CYS A 78 3.88 2.40 5.39
C CYS A 78 3.93 0.92 4.99
N ASN A 79 4.48 0.68 3.81
CA ASN A 79 4.57 -0.60 3.15
C ASN A 79 5.94 -0.76 2.51
N VAL A 80 6.59 -1.89 2.76
CA VAL A 80 7.80 -2.30 2.05
C VAL A 80 7.62 -3.69 1.50
N ARG A 81 8.07 -3.91 0.27
CA ARG A 81 7.99 -5.22 -0.39
C ARG A 81 9.19 -5.45 -1.28
N TYR A 82 9.81 -6.61 -1.15
CA TYR A 82 10.79 -7.08 -2.10
C TYR A 82 10.40 -8.43 -2.67
N GLU A 83 10.76 -8.65 -3.92
CA GLU A 83 10.56 -9.91 -4.65
C GLU A 83 11.73 -10.12 -5.61
N VAL A 84 11.89 -11.34 -6.10
CA VAL A 84 12.85 -11.66 -7.18
C VAL A 84 12.19 -11.78 -8.56
N TYR A 85 10.95 -11.28 -8.68
CA TYR A 85 10.16 -11.18 -9.91
C TYR A 85 9.47 -9.80 -9.97
N PRO A 86 9.15 -9.28 -11.17
CA PRO A 86 8.47 -8.00 -11.30
C PRO A 86 7.03 -8.07 -10.77
N PHE A 87 6.65 -7.14 -9.89
CA PHE A 87 5.32 -7.13 -9.25
C PHE A 87 4.58 -5.78 -9.25
N TYR A 88 5.25 -4.70 -9.66
CA TYR A 88 4.70 -3.33 -9.72
C TYR A 88 4.64 -2.78 -11.15
N ARG A 89 5.04 -3.57 -12.14
CA ARG A 89 4.86 -3.25 -13.55
C ARG A 89 3.60 -3.96 -14.01
N ASN A 90 2.59 -3.20 -14.44
CA ASN A 90 1.39 -3.76 -15.06
C ASN A 90 1.79 -4.42 -16.39
N LEU A 91 2.08 -5.72 -16.37
CA LEU A 91 2.29 -6.52 -17.57
C LEU A 91 0.97 -7.10 -18.09
N ALA A 92 -0.09 -7.09 -17.28
CA ALA A 92 -1.44 -7.48 -17.68
C ALA A 92 -2.29 -6.25 -18.01
N PRO A 93 -3.09 -6.27 -19.10
CA PRO A 93 -4.16 -5.29 -19.28
C PRO A 93 -5.10 -5.38 -18.07
N SER A 94 -5.50 -4.22 -17.55
CA SER A 94 -6.45 -4.14 -16.42
C SER A 94 -7.65 -5.03 -16.73
N PRO A 95 -8.10 -5.91 -15.80
CA PRO A 95 -9.36 -6.61 -15.99
C PRO A 95 -10.45 -5.56 -16.17
N SER A 96 -11.22 -5.67 -17.25
CA SER A 96 -12.38 -4.81 -17.49
C SER A 96 -13.27 -4.81 -16.24
N PRO A 97 -13.84 -3.66 -15.85
CA PRO A 97 -14.73 -3.61 -14.69
C PRO A 97 -15.82 -4.66 -14.86
N SER A 98 -15.91 -5.62 -13.94
CA SER A 98 -17.03 -6.55 -13.92
C SER A 98 -18.31 -5.74 -13.80
N PRO A 99 -19.38 -6.07 -14.54
CA PRO A 99 -20.65 -5.38 -14.40
C PRO A 99 -21.10 -5.48 -12.94
N SER A 100 -21.28 -4.33 -12.27
CA SER A 100 -21.87 -4.29 -10.93
C SER A 100 -23.17 -5.08 -10.94
N PRO A 101 -23.40 -5.98 -9.96
CA PRO A 101 -24.71 -6.60 -9.81
C PRO A 101 -25.74 -5.49 -9.64
N SER A 102 -26.66 -5.38 -10.60
CA SER A 102 -27.79 -4.46 -10.51
C SER A 102 -28.51 -4.70 -9.19
N ALA A 103 -28.69 -3.62 -8.42
CA ALA A 103 -29.40 -3.66 -7.15
C ALA A 103 -30.71 -4.44 -7.29
N ILE A 104 -30.89 -5.46 -6.45
CA ILE A 104 -32.15 -6.20 -6.36
C ILE A 104 -33.20 -5.23 -5.78
N PRO A 105 -34.25 -4.84 -6.52
CA PRO A 105 -35.31 -4.02 -5.95
C PRO A 105 -36.13 -4.90 -5.01
N GLY A 106 -36.09 -4.67 -3.69
CA GLY A 106 -37.04 -5.37 -2.82
C GLY A 106 -36.78 -5.50 -1.33
N LEU A 107 -35.77 -4.87 -0.73
CA LEU A 107 -35.63 -4.90 0.74
C LEU A 107 -35.58 -3.49 1.31
N VAL A 108 -36.72 -2.80 1.26
CA VAL A 108 -37.01 -1.70 2.18
C VAL A 108 -37.57 -2.29 3.48
N PRO A 109 -36.95 -2.05 4.65
CA PRO A 109 -37.59 -2.33 5.94
C PRO A 109 -38.84 -1.45 6.11
N PRO A 110 -39.90 -1.92 6.80
CA PRO A 110 -41.07 -1.10 7.04
C PRO A 110 -40.73 0.06 7.98
N THR A 111 -40.82 1.29 7.46
CA THR A 111 -40.80 2.53 8.24
C THR A 111 -42.03 2.55 9.15
N THR A 112 -41.83 2.37 10.46
CA THR A 112 -42.90 2.58 11.45
C THR A 112 -43.13 4.08 11.62
N THR A 113 -44.21 4.58 11.01
CA THR A 113 -44.76 5.90 11.28
C THR A 113 -45.45 5.88 12.65
N ARG A 114 -44.96 6.68 13.62
CA ARG A 114 -45.78 7.13 14.75
C ARG A 114 -46.00 8.64 14.61
N ASN A 115 -47.20 9.01 14.23
CA ASN A 115 -47.69 10.38 14.21
C ASN A 115 -48.91 10.46 15.14
N LEU A 116 -48.74 11.12 16.29
CA LEU A 116 -49.76 11.58 17.25
C LEU A 116 -49.04 12.73 17.98
N GLY A 117 -49.32 14.01 17.82
CA GLY A 117 -50.61 14.68 17.68
C GLY A 117 -50.95 15.37 19.00
N GLY A 118 -50.54 16.64 19.15
CA GLY A 118 -51.27 17.68 19.91
C GLY A 118 -51.21 17.74 21.45
N ASN A 119 -50.48 18.76 21.95
CA ASN A 119 -50.86 19.83 22.90
C ASN A 119 -51.26 19.60 24.39
N ILE A 120 -51.04 20.68 25.16
CA ILE A 120 -51.34 20.98 26.60
C ILE A 120 -50.26 20.48 27.57
N ILE A 121 -49.54 21.35 28.31
CA ILE A 121 -49.98 22.48 29.16
C ILE A 121 -49.09 23.71 29.01
#